data_AF-A0A7X2MHG1-F1
#
_entry.id   AF-A0A7X2MHG1-F1
#
_cell.length_a   1.000
_cell.length_b   1.000
_cell.length_c   1.000
_cell.angle_alpha   90.00
_cell.angle_beta   90.00
_cell.angle_gamma   90.00
#
_symmetry.space_group_name_H-M   'P 1'
#
loop_
_entity.id
_entity.type
_entity.pdbx_description
1 polymer ?
#
loop_
_entity_poly.entity_id
_entity_poly.type
_entity_poly.pdbx_seq_one_letter_code
_entity_poly.pdbx_strand_id
1 'polypeptide(L)'
;MGRRKKILFTDYFINLVDTYKLNQVGERTYNKYCLTHRHLKKICPDLYLQDMNANDYQQILNEFGKNHEKATITDFHRQLAWALKRAYNVDGLTDRDVTYDAQIPKG
;
A
#
# COMPACT_ATOMS: atom_id res chain seq x y z
N MET A 1 -21.63 -7.74 -18.98
CA MET A 1 -20.39 -7.13 -18.45
C MET A 1 -20.23 -7.58 -17.00
N GLY A 2 -19.29 -8.47 -16.71
CA GLY A 2 -19.04 -8.92 -15.34
C GLY A 2 -18.62 -7.72 -14.48
N ARG A 3 -19.28 -7.50 -13.35
CA ARG A 3 -18.87 -6.48 -12.37
C ARG A 3 -17.44 -6.80 -11.94
N ARG A 4 -16.45 -6.03 -12.41
CA ARG A 4 -15.11 -6.04 -11.80
C ARG A 4 -15.32 -5.67 -10.33
N LYS A 5 -15.01 -6.60 -9.43
CA LYS A 5 -15.18 -6.40 -7.99
C LYS A 5 -14.21 -5.29 -7.59
N LYS A 6 -14.73 -4.14 -7.18
CA LYS A 6 -13.87 -3.06 -6.67
C LYS A 6 -13.26 -3.53 -5.35
N ILE A 7 -11.94 -3.45 -5.23
CA ILE A 7 -11.21 -3.91 -4.05
C ILE A 7 -10.56 -2.68 -3.41
N LEU A 8 -10.81 -2.50 -2.11
CA LEU A 8 -10.16 -1.45 -1.33
C LEU A 8 -8.66 -1.75 -1.22
N PHE A 9 -7.85 -0.73 -1.36
CA PHE A 9 -6.40 -0.87 -1.25
C PHE A 9 -5.97 -1.38 0.12
N THR A 10 -6.62 -0.88 1.18
CA THR A 10 -6.37 -1.31 2.56
C THR A 10 -6.62 -2.80 2.74
N ASP A 11 -7.76 -3.28 2.23
CA ASP A 11 -8.19 -4.67 2.37
C ASP A 11 -7.29 -5.60 1.56
N TYR A 12 -6.89 -5.19 0.36
CA TYR A 12 -5.94 -5.94 -0.44
C TYR A 12 -4.57 -6.03 0.22
N PHE A 13 -4.07 -4.91 0.77
CA PHE A 13 -2.78 -4.87 1.44
C PHE A 13 -2.72 -5.82 2.63
N ILE A 14 -3.71 -5.76 3.54
CA ILE A 14 -3.72 -6.64 4.71
C ILE A 14 -3.92 -8.09 4.31
N ASN A 15 -4.77 -8.39 3.33
CA ASN A 15 -4.98 -9.76 2.87
C ASN A 15 -3.70 -10.38 2.26
N LEU A 16 -2.91 -9.59 1.52
CA LEU A 16 -1.60 -10.03 1.04
C LEU A 16 -0.61 -10.27 2.17
N VAL A 17 -0.58 -9.38 3.17
CA VAL A 17 0.27 -9.54 4.36
C VAL A 17 -0.11 -10.82 5.10
N ASP A 18 -1.40 -11.07 5.31
CA ASP A 18 -1.89 -12.26 5.99
C ASP A 18 -1.58 -13.53 5.19
N THR A 19 -1.73 -13.48 3.87
CA THR A 19 -1.47 -14.64 3.00
C THR A 19 0.02 -14.99 2.91
N TYR A 20 0.90 -13.99 2.77
CA TYR A 20 2.32 -14.21 2.46
C TYR A 20 3.27 -13.99 3.63
N LYS A 21 2.90 -13.18 4.62
CA LYS A 21 3.81 -12.78 5.72
C LYS A 21 3.43 -13.43 7.03
N LEU A 22 2.15 -13.67 7.33
CA LEU A 22 1.69 -14.22 8.63
C LEU A 22 2.48 -15.46 9.10
N ASN A 23 2.73 -16.40 8.19
CA ASN A 23 3.45 -17.65 8.50
C ASN A 23 4.93 -17.66 8.06
N GLN A 24 5.42 -16.57 7.46
CA GLN A 24 6.80 -16.48 6.97
C GLN A 24 7.70 -15.54 7.76
N VAL A 25 7.13 -14.52 8.42
CA VAL A 25 7.90 -13.54 9.18
C VAL A 25 7.60 -13.67 10.67
N GLY A 26 8.57 -13.31 11.50
CA GLY A 26 8.35 -13.25 12.94
C GLY A 26 7.28 -12.20 13.31
N GLU A 27 6.64 -12.42 14.46
CA GLU A 27 5.53 -11.59 14.98
C GLU A 27 5.85 -10.08 14.97
N ARG A 28 7.08 -9.70 15.32
CA ARG A 28 7.51 -8.28 15.30
C ARG A 28 7.43 -7.66 13.91
N THR A 29 7.82 -8.41 12.88
CA THR A 29 7.79 -7.94 11.49
C THR A 29 6.35 -7.89 10.99
N TYR A 30 5.53 -8.89 11.32
CA TYR A 30 4.10 -8.88 11.02
C TYR A 30 3.39 -7.66 11.65
N ASN A 31 3.69 -7.37 12.92
CA ASN A 31 3.15 -6.19 13.61
C ASN A 31 3.51 -4.87 12.92
N LYS A 32 4.68 -4.76 12.28
CA LYS A 32 5.02 -3.57 11.46
C LYS A 32 4.08 -3.43 10.26
N TYR A 33 3.79 -4.51 9.53
CA TYR A 33 2.83 -4.47 8.44
C TYR A 33 1.42 -4.09 8.93
N CYS A 34 0.99 -4.61 10.07
CA CYS A 34 -0.29 -4.23 10.69
C CYS A 34 -0.34 -2.74 11.05
N LEU A 35 0.77 -2.16 11.53
CA LEU A 35 0.87 -0.72 11.78
C LEU A 35 0.76 0.08 10.48
N THR A 36 1.50 -0.30 9.44
CA THR A 36 1.40 0.28 8.09
C THR A 36 -0.05 0.27 7.59
N HIS A 37 -0.75 -0.86 7.71
CA HIS A 37 -2.16 -0.98 7.34
C HIS A 37 -3.06 -0.02 8.13
N ARG A 38 -2.85 0.12 9.44
CA ARG A 38 -3.61 1.08 10.27
C ARG A 38 -3.39 2.52 9.82
N HIS A 39 -2.16 2.91 9.49
CA HIS A 39 -1.88 4.24 8.96
C HIS A 39 -2.52 4.44 7.59
N LEU A 40 -2.41 3.45 6.71
CA LEU A 40 -3.02 3.48 5.40
C LEU A 40 -4.54 3.67 5.48
N LYS A 41 -5.20 2.93 6.37
CA LYS A 41 -6.66 3.05 6.61
C LYS A 41 -7.06 4.42 7.16
N LYS A 42 -6.18 5.13 7.86
CA LYS A 42 -6.44 6.51 8.29
C LYS A 42 -6.30 7.52 7.16
N ILE A 43 -5.40 7.29 6.21
CA ILE A 43 -5.13 8.20 5.11
C ILE A 43 -6.14 8.02 3.97
N CYS A 44 -6.43 6.77 3.60
CA CYS A 44 -7.27 6.44 2.45
C CYS A 44 -8.17 5.21 2.73
N PRO A 45 -9.19 5.34 3.61
CA PRO A 45 -10.08 4.22 3.97
C PRO A 45 -10.92 3.70 2.80
N ASP A 46 -11.31 4.59 1.89
CA ASP A 46 -12.26 4.29 0.80
C ASP A 46 -11.61 4.31 -0.58
N LEU A 47 -10.28 4.20 -0.64
CA LEU A 47 -9.55 4.19 -1.91
C LEU A 47 -9.55 2.79 -2.53
N TYR A 48 -10.16 2.67 -3.70
CA TYR A 48 -10.15 1.45 -4.49
C TYR A 48 -8.86 1.32 -5.30
N LEU A 49 -8.31 0.12 -5.37
CA LEU A 49 -7.13 -0.18 -6.20
C LEU A 49 -7.32 0.21 -7.65
N GLN A 50 -8.52 -0.03 -8.21
CA GLN A 50 -8.80 0.27 -9.61
C GLN A 50 -8.88 1.77 -9.90
N ASP A 51 -9.23 2.57 -8.89
CA ASP A 51 -9.38 4.02 -9.03
C ASP A 51 -8.10 4.77 -8.66
N MET A 52 -7.12 4.07 -8.06
CA MET A 52 -5.85 4.65 -7.61
C MET A 52 -4.98 5.09 -8.79
N ASN A 53 -4.52 6.34 -8.73
CA ASN A 53 -3.55 6.90 -9.65
C ASN A 53 -2.22 7.21 -8.95
N ALA A 54 -1.18 7.57 -9.73
CA ALA A 54 0.14 7.91 -9.20
C ALA A 54 0.12 9.15 -8.28
N ASN A 55 -0.79 10.11 -8.52
CA ASN A 55 -0.94 11.29 -7.67
C ASN A 55 -1.57 10.93 -6.32
N ASP A 56 -2.57 10.06 -6.29
CA ASP A 56 -3.18 9.57 -5.04
C ASP A 56 -2.13 8.86 -4.19
N TYR A 57 -1.31 8.02 -4.83
CA TYR A 57 -0.20 7.35 -4.16
C TYR A 57 0.82 8.34 -3.58
N GLN A 58 1.18 9.37 -4.36
CA GLN A 58 2.06 10.43 -3.88
C GLN A 58 1.44 11.22 -2.72
N GLN A 59 0.13 11.50 -2.77
CA GLN A 59 -0.58 12.16 -1.67
C GLN A 59 -0.56 11.31 -0.39
N ILE A 60 -0.73 9.98 -0.51
CA ILE A 60 -0.62 9.07 0.63
C ILE A 60 0.76 9.19 1.28
N LEU A 61 1.83 9.17 0.47
CA LEU A 61 3.20 9.33 0.96
C LEU A 61 3.41 10.70 1.61
N ASN A 62 2.88 11.77 1.01
CA ASN A 62 2.97 13.13 1.54
C ASN A 62 2.25 13.26 2.89
N GLU A 63 1.02 12.76 3.02
CA GLU A 63 0.27 12.78 4.28
C GLU A 63 0.94 11.95 5.37
N PHE A 64 1.47 10.78 5.01
CA PHE A 64 2.24 9.96 5.95
C PHE A 64 3.52 10.68 6.39
N GLY A 65 4.21 11.34 5.46
CA GLY A 65 5.48 12.02 5.69
C GLY A 65 5.40 13.26 6.56
N LYS A 66 4.23 13.89 6.71
CA LYS A 66 4.08 15.08 7.59
C LYS A 66 4.47 14.83 9.05
N ASN A 67 4.36 13.60 9.52
CA ASN A 67 4.55 13.24 10.92
C ASN A 67 5.64 12.17 11.13
N HIS A 68 6.33 11.75 10.07
CA HIS A 68 7.20 10.58 10.10
C HIS A 68 8.53 10.89 9.44
N GLU A 69 9.64 10.44 10.05
CA GLU A 69 10.96 10.59 9.46
C GLU A 69 11.08 9.85 8.12
N LYS A 70 11.97 10.36 7.26
CA LYS A 70 12.25 9.79 5.94
C LYS A 70 12.52 8.28 5.94
N ALA A 71 13.20 7.76 6.96
CA ALA A 71 13.47 6.32 7.09
C ALA A 71 12.17 5.52 7.23
N THR A 72 11.23 6.00 8.05
CA THR A 72 9.92 5.40 8.28
C THR A 72 9.04 5.50 7.05
N ILE A 73 9.04 6.65 6.35
CA ILE A 73 8.32 6.79 5.08
C ILE A 73 8.87 5.83 4.02
N THR A 74 10.19 5.63 3.98
CA THR A 74 10.83 4.70 3.05
C THR A 74 10.41 3.26 3.32
N ASP A 75 10.34 2.84 4.59
CA ASP A 75 9.85 1.50 4.96
C ASP A 75 8.36 1.33 4.59
N PHE A 76 7.55 2.34 4.89
CA PHE A 76 6.14 2.39 4.51
C PHE A 76 5.95 2.24 2.99
N HIS A 77 6.65 3.05 2.19
CA HIS A 77 6.65 2.98 0.73
C HIS A 77 7.04 1.59 0.23
N ARG A 78 8.12 0.99 0.75
CA ARG A 78 8.57 -0.36 0.32
C ARG A 78 7.50 -1.42 0.52
N GLN A 79 6.81 -1.39 1.67
CA GLN A 79 5.74 -2.34 1.97
C GLN A 79 4.56 -2.18 1.01
N LEU A 80 4.12 -0.93 0.77
CA LEU A 80 3.04 -0.65 -0.18
C LEU A 80 3.44 -1.00 -1.61
N ALA A 81 4.66 -0.67 -2.02
CA ALA A 81 5.15 -0.91 -3.37
C ALA A 81 5.21 -2.40 -3.70
N TRP A 82 5.57 -3.25 -2.73
CA TRP A 82 5.50 -4.70 -2.89
C TRP A 82 4.07 -5.17 -3.19
N ALA A 83 3.08 -4.68 -2.45
CA ALA A 83 1.67 -5.03 -2.67
C ALA A 83 1.17 -4.52 -4.02
N LEU A 84 1.44 -3.26 -4.37
CA LEU A 84 0.98 -2.64 -5.62
C LEU A 84 1.63 -3.27 -6.87
N LYS A 85 2.93 -3.58 -6.82
CA LYS A 85 3.61 -4.29 -7.91
C LYS A 85 3.05 -5.69 -8.13
N ARG A 86 2.60 -6.36 -7.06
CA ARG A 86 1.91 -7.64 -7.18
C ARG A 86 0.52 -7.48 -7.78
N ALA A 87 -0.23 -6.47 -7.35
CA ALA A 87 -1.55 -6.15 -7.89
C ALA A 87 -1.49 -5.91 -9.40
N TYR A 88 -0.44 -5.23 -9.86
CA TYR A 88 -0.17 -4.97 -11.27
C TYR A 88 0.33 -6.22 -12.03
N ASN A 89 1.42 -6.84 -11.57
CA ASN A 89 2.11 -7.89 -12.34
C ASN A 89 1.45 -9.28 -12.24
N VAL A 90 0.83 -9.60 -11.11
CA VAL A 90 0.32 -10.96 -10.83
C VAL A 90 -1.19 -10.99 -10.91
N ASP A 91 -1.85 -10.11 -10.15
CA ASP A 91 -3.31 -10.18 -10.00
C ASP A 91 -4.05 -9.41 -11.10
N GLY A 92 -3.36 -8.56 -11.87
CA GLY A 92 -3.95 -7.75 -12.94
C GLY A 92 -5.08 -6.83 -12.47
N LEU A 93 -5.03 -6.40 -11.20
CA LEU A 93 -6.07 -5.60 -10.56
C LEU A 93 -5.97 -4.11 -10.89
N THR A 94 -4.78 -3.66 -11.26
CA THR A 94 -4.46 -2.28 -11.63
C THR A 94 -3.98 -2.25 -13.07
N ASP A 95 -4.48 -1.31 -13.87
CA ASP A 95 -4.07 -1.18 -15.28
C ASP A 95 -2.68 -0.54 -15.45
N ARG A 96 -2.10 0.04 -14.39
CA ARG A 96 -0.83 0.76 -14.42
C ARG A 96 -0.06 0.60 -13.10
N ASP A 97 1.27 0.68 -13.16
CA ASP A 97 2.11 0.76 -11.96
C ASP A 97 2.11 2.20 -11.42
N VAL A 98 1.44 2.41 -10.29
CA VAL A 98 1.36 3.71 -9.60
C VAL A 98 2.60 4.03 -8.74
N THR A 99 3.53 3.07 -8.60
CA THR A 99 4.70 3.17 -7.70
C THR A 99 5.97 3.63 -8.41
N TYR A 100 5.95 3.70 -9.75
CA TYR A 100 7.14 3.95 -10.57
C TYR A 100 7.76 5.33 -10.34
N ASP A 101 6.95 6.39 -10.34
CA ASP A 101 7.40 7.79 -10.16
C ASP A 101 7.29 8.32 -8.72
N ALA A 102 7.03 7.42 -7.76
CA ALA A 102 6.78 7.83 -6.39
C ALA A 102 8.03 8.46 -5.74
N GLN A 103 7.87 9.64 -5.17
CA GLN A 103 8.93 10.37 -4.49
C GLN A 103 8.74 10.29 -2.98
N ILE A 104 9.82 9.99 -2.26
CA ILE A 104 9.82 9.99 -0.79
C ILE A 104 9.90 11.44 -0.31
N PRO A 105 8.88 11.95 0.42
CA PRO A 105 8.90 13.29 0.98
C PRO A 105 10.08 13.47 1.94
N LYS A 106 10.56 14.72 2.03
CA LYS A 106 11.42 15.13 3.15
C LYS A 106 10.50 15.27 4.37
N GLY A 107 10.42 14.19 5.16
CA GLY A 107 9.78 14.23 6.49
C GLY A 107 10.50 15.18 7.43
#